data_AF-A0A661ILY1-F1
#
_entry.id   AF-A0A661ILY1-F1
#
_cell.length_a   1.000
_cell.length_b   1.000
_cell.length_c   1.000
_cell.angle_alpha   90.00
_cell.angle_beta   90.00
_cell.angle_gamma   90.00
#
_symmetry.space_group_name_H-M   'P 1'
#
loop_
_entity.id
_entity.type
_entity.pdbx_description
1 polymer ?
#
loop_
_entity_poly.entity_id
_entity_poly.type
_entity_poly.pdbx_seq_one_letter_code
_entity_poly.pdbx_strand_id
1 'polypeptide(L)'
;MYRYKNMEYKLGEKMKFLYGITITIILLFSGCTTKLTKDGAKVIKLKKNMIKNCKYIDMVRASESGGLTSEDDANGVINQIKNKVAKLGGDAYFPTKGRVGLFGANAIVDAYKCNTNNKINQNELQSIIKEIELENIKDNNIIIGNEKKSIIRNQKYGCANVGSYLGNKYTPQKDMDMAFQYPRRFYIDDKNILYTDNGENHNFLRRIKNDSIAYSNQSSLISVMIVDNDILMSSTVKSEFGNITLIYQCMKTNNWTLGK
;
A
#
# COMPACT_ATOMS: atom_id res chain seq x y z
N MET A 1 -27.94 -10.79 54.34
CA MET A 1 -27.12 -9.82 53.58
C MET A 1 -25.71 -10.34 53.18
N TYR A 2 -25.15 -11.36 53.83
CA TYR A 2 -23.80 -11.89 53.50
C TYR A 2 -23.70 -12.81 52.27
N ARG A 3 -24.82 -13.30 51.71
CA ARG A 3 -24.79 -14.21 50.54
C ARG A 3 -24.55 -13.53 49.18
N TYR A 4 -24.79 -12.22 49.07
CA TYR A 4 -24.62 -11.50 47.80
C TYR A 4 -23.15 -11.14 47.49
N LYS A 5 -22.33 -10.82 48.51
CA LYS A 5 -20.90 -10.49 48.31
C LYS A 5 -20.05 -11.63 47.74
N ASN A 6 -20.41 -12.88 48.02
CA ASN A 6 -19.65 -14.04 47.49
C ASN A 6 -19.96 -14.36 46.02
N MET A 7 -21.07 -13.84 45.45
CA MET A 7 -21.39 -14.05 44.04
C MET A 7 -20.64 -13.08 43.12
N GLU A 8 -20.44 -11.82 43.53
CA GLU A 8 -19.71 -10.82 42.74
C GLU A 8 -18.22 -11.20 42.55
N TYR A 9 -17.59 -11.79 43.57
CA TYR A 9 -16.18 -12.17 43.51
C TYR A 9 -15.91 -13.30 42.50
N LYS A 10 -16.78 -14.31 42.45
CA LYS A 10 -16.66 -15.42 41.49
C LYS A 10 -16.95 -15.02 40.05
N LEU A 11 -17.75 -13.97 39.84
CA LEU A 11 -18.05 -13.45 38.50
C LEU A 11 -16.84 -12.69 37.92
N GLY A 12 -16.15 -11.90 38.75
CA GLY A 12 -14.96 -11.15 38.36
C GLY A 12 -13.77 -12.02 37.94
N GLU A 13 -13.52 -13.13 38.64
CA GLU A 13 -12.42 -14.05 38.28
C GLU A 13 -12.67 -14.79 36.95
N LYS A 14 -13.90 -15.25 36.71
CA LYS A 14 -14.27 -15.89 35.44
C LYS A 14 -14.16 -14.91 34.26
N MET A 15 -14.52 -13.64 34.48
CA MET A 15 -14.44 -12.60 33.45
C MET A 15 -12.99 -12.25 33.10
N LYS A 16 -12.09 -12.19 34.10
CA LYS A 16 -10.64 -11.99 33.89
C LYS A 16 -9.99 -13.15 33.12
N PHE A 17 -10.40 -14.40 33.42
CA PHE A 17 -9.89 -15.59 32.74
C PHE A 17 -10.32 -15.65 31.27
N LEU A 18 -11.60 -15.34 30.99
CA LEU A 18 -12.11 -15.20 29.61
C LEU A 18 -11.39 -14.09 28.85
N TYR A 19 -11.19 -12.91 29.45
CA TYR A 19 -10.46 -11.81 28.80
C TYR A 19 -9.01 -12.18 28.47
N GLY A 20 -8.33 -12.89 29.37
CA GLY A 20 -6.95 -13.36 29.14
C GLY A 20 -6.84 -14.36 27.99
N ILE A 21 -7.78 -15.31 27.88
CA ILE A 21 -7.83 -16.27 26.77
C ILE A 21 -8.08 -15.55 25.44
N THR A 22 -9.00 -14.58 25.43
CA THR A 22 -9.37 -13.85 24.21
C THR A 22 -8.21 -13.02 23.66
N ILE A 23 -7.46 -12.32 24.53
CA ILE A 23 -6.27 -11.54 24.13
C ILE A 23 -5.15 -12.46 23.60
N THR A 24 -4.95 -13.62 24.22
CA THR A 24 -3.90 -14.57 23.81
C THR A 24 -4.20 -15.17 22.44
N ILE A 25 -5.47 -15.49 22.15
CA ILE A 25 -5.90 -16.00 20.84
C ILE A 25 -5.69 -14.94 19.75
N ILE A 26 -5.97 -13.67 20.03
CA ILE A 26 -5.78 -12.57 19.07
C ILE A 26 -4.30 -12.38 18.68
N LEU A 27 -3.36 -12.58 19.60
CA LEU A 27 -1.92 -12.43 19.33
C LEU A 27 -1.33 -13.58 18.49
N LEU A 28 -1.96 -14.76 18.50
CA LEU A 28 -1.53 -15.92 17.70
C LEU A 28 -1.92 -15.81 16.22
N PHE A 29 -2.80 -14.87 15.86
CA PHE A 29 -3.14 -14.54 14.47
C PHE A 29 -2.26 -13.43 13.89
N SER A 30 -1.02 -13.27 14.37
CA SER A 30 -0.07 -12.38 13.71
C SER A 30 0.16 -12.86 12.27
N GLY A 31 -0.19 -11.98 11.32
CA GLY A 31 -0.25 -12.25 9.90
C GLY A 31 1.01 -12.90 9.34
N CYS A 32 0.88 -14.15 8.88
CA CYS A 32 1.97 -14.84 8.20
C CYS A 32 1.99 -14.44 6.73
N THR A 33 2.76 -13.39 6.41
CA THR A 33 3.07 -13.08 5.01
C THR A 33 4.08 -14.09 4.46
N THR A 34 3.91 -14.48 3.20
CA THR A 34 4.86 -15.40 2.57
C THR A 34 6.27 -14.80 2.51
N LYS A 35 7.25 -15.50 3.10
CA LYS A 35 8.67 -15.11 3.03
C LYS A 35 9.28 -15.40 1.66
N LEU A 36 10.08 -14.46 1.16
CA LEU A 36 10.85 -14.62 -0.08
C LEU A 36 12.02 -15.59 0.13
N THR A 37 12.15 -16.59 -0.73
CA THR A 37 13.29 -17.53 -0.71
C THR A 37 14.51 -16.95 -1.41
N LYS A 38 15.70 -17.50 -1.15
CA LYS A 38 16.96 -17.09 -1.83
C LYS A 38 16.89 -17.21 -3.35
N ASP A 39 16.24 -18.24 -3.88
CA ASP A 39 16.09 -18.42 -5.33
C ASP A 39 14.96 -17.56 -5.88
N GLY A 40 13.85 -17.40 -5.15
CA GLY A 40 12.80 -16.44 -5.51
C GLY A 40 13.32 -15.01 -5.61
N ALA A 41 14.28 -14.60 -4.78
CA ALA A 41 14.89 -13.27 -4.84
C ALA A 41 15.63 -12.98 -6.16
N LYS A 42 16.04 -14.01 -6.91
CA LYS A 42 16.68 -13.88 -8.23
C LYS A 42 15.66 -13.72 -9.37
N VAL A 43 14.39 -13.99 -9.11
CA VAL A 43 13.33 -13.94 -10.12
C VAL A 43 12.94 -12.48 -10.37
N ILE A 44 13.00 -12.06 -11.64
CA ILE A 44 12.69 -10.69 -12.06
C ILE A 44 11.34 -10.57 -12.76
N LYS A 45 10.73 -9.38 -12.68
CA LYS A 45 9.53 -9.05 -13.45
C LYS A 45 9.92 -8.58 -14.85
N LEU A 46 9.26 -9.12 -15.88
CA LEU A 46 9.45 -8.72 -17.27
C LEU A 46 8.53 -7.57 -17.68
N LYS A 47 9.01 -6.75 -18.61
CA LYS A 47 8.20 -5.87 -19.47
C LYS A 47 7.84 -6.61 -20.76
N LYS A 48 6.76 -6.19 -21.43
CA LYS A 48 6.24 -6.85 -22.65
C LYS A 48 7.30 -7.02 -23.75
N ASN A 49 8.18 -6.03 -23.93
CA ASN A 49 9.26 -6.05 -24.92
C ASN A 49 10.42 -7.01 -24.57
N MET A 50 10.53 -7.46 -23.31
CA MET A 50 11.57 -8.38 -22.86
C MET A 50 11.20 -9.85 -23.08
N ILE A 51 9.89 -10.16 -23.18
CA ILE A 51 9.36 -11.53 -23.31
C ILE A 51 9.91 -12.25 -24.55
N LYS A 52 10.17 -11.52 -25.65
CA LYS A 52 10.65 -12.08 -26.92
C LYS A 52 11.96 -12.87 -26.81
N ASN A 53 12.75 -12.62 -25.77
CA ASN A 53 14.04 -13.27 -25.53
C ASN A 53 13.96 -14.36 -24.44
N CYS A 54 12.75 -14.77 -24.07
CA CYS A 54 12.52 -15.70 -22.97
C CYS A 54 11.67 -16.89 -23.41
N LYS A 55 11.98 -18.06 -22.87
CA LYS A 55 11.20 -19.28 -23.07
C LYS A 55 10.10 -19.34 -22.02
N TYR A 56 8.85 -19.39 -22.45
CA TYR A 56 7.72 -19.65 -21.56
C TYR A 56 7.87 -21.01 -20.87
N ILE A 57 7.56 -21.07 -19.58
CA ILE A 57 7.62 -22.29 -18.77
C ILE A 57 6.20 -22.74 -18.43
N ASP A 58 5.48 -21.96 -17.61
CA ASP A 58 4.14 -22.31 -17.12
C ASP A 58 3.42 -21.08 -16.55
N MET A 59 2.14 -21.20 -16.22
CA MET A 59 1.34 -20.18 -15.55
C MET A 59 1.38 -20.39 -14.04
N VAL A 60 1.70 -19.34 -13.29
CA VAL A 60 1.75 -19.35 -11.82
C VAL A 60 0.60 -18.54 -11.26
N ARG A 61 -0.09 -19.10 -10.26
CA ARG A 61 -1.14 -18.42 -9.49
C ARG A 61 -0.72 -18.26 -8.03
N ALA A 62 -1.02 -17.12 -7.43
CA ALA A 62 -0.77 -16.85 -6.02
C ALA A 62 -1.89 -16.01 -5.41
N SER A 63 -2.08 -16.16 -4.11
CA SER A 63 -3.05 -15.42 -3.31
C SER A 63 -2.56 -15.29 -1.87
N GLU A 64 -2.74 -14.13 -1.28
CA GLU A 64 -2.40 -13.82 0.12
C GLU A 64 -3.53 -12.99 0.71
N SER A 65 -3.88 -13.27 1.96
CA SER A 65 -4.88 -12.50 2.72
C SER A 65 -4.53 -12.41 4.21
N GLY A 66 -3.28 -12.72 4.54
CA GLY A 66 -2.77 -12.74 5.91
C GLY A 66 -2.02 -11.48 6.30
N GLY A 67 -1.89 -10.49 5.42
CA GLY A 67 -1.24 -9.21 5.69
C GLY A 67 -2.05 -8.32 6.63
N LEU A 68 -1.37 -7.45 7.38
CA LEU A 68 -2.04 -6.42 8.17
C LEU A 68 -2.62 -5.32 7.27
N THR A 69 -2.01 -5.12 6.11
CA THR A 69 -2.40 -4.15 5.09
C THR A 69 -2.54 -4.81 3.72
N SER A 70 -3.26 -4.17 2.81
CA SER A 70 -3.33 -4.61 1.40
C SER A 70 -1.97 -4.62 0.70
N GLU A 71 -1.01 -3.82 1.20
CA GLU A 71 0.36 -3.83 0.70
C GLU A 71 1.12 -5.08 1.15
N ASP A 72 0.94 -5.51 2.41
CA ASP A 72 1.50 -6.76 2.93
C ASP A 72 0.97 -7.96 2.13
N ASP A 73 -0.32 -7.97 1.81
CA ASP A 73 -0.92 -9.01 0.96
C ASP A 73 -0.34 -8.99 -0.46
N ALA A 74 -0.21 -7.82 -1.07
CA ALA A 74 0.40 -7.68 -2.39
C ALA A 74 1.85 -8.20 -2.40
N ASN A 75 2.63 -7.85 -1.38
CA ASN A 75 4.00 -8.30 -1.20
C ASN A 75 4.08 -9.82 -0.97
N GLY A 76 3.17 -10.38 -0.18
CA GLY A 76 3.07 -11.82 0.02
C GLY A 76 2.75 -12.57 -1.27
N VAL A 77 1.82 -12.07 -2.10
CA VAL A 77 1.53 -12.61 -3.43
C VAL A 77 2.76 -12.57 -4.35
N ILE A 78 3.49 -11.45 -4.37
CA ILE A 78 4.72 -11.32 -5.17
C ILE A 78 5.77 -12.33 -4.71
N ASN A 79 5.96 -12.49 -3.40
CA ASN A 79 6.90 -13.47 -2.84
C ASN A 79 6.50 -14.90 -3.20
N GLN A 80 5.21 -15.25 -3.09
CA GLN A 80 4.70 -16.55 -3.54
C GLN A 80 4.96 -16.79 -5.02
N ILE A 81 4.71 -15.80 -5.89
CA ILE A 81 4.99 -15.89 -7.33
C ILE A 81 6.46 -16.17 -7.56
N LYS A 82 7.35 -15.35 -7.00
CA LYS A 82 8.80 -15.49 -7.18
C LYS A 82 9.30 -16.87 -6.73
N ASN A 83 8.84 -17.32 -5.57
CA ASN A 83 9.18 -18.65 -5.05
C ASN A 83 8.68 -19.77 -5.98
N LYS A 84 7.44 -19.68 -6.47
CA LYS A 84 6.87 -20.68 -7.39
C LYS A 84 7.57 -20.68 -8.75
N VAL A 85 7.87 -19.52 -9.31
CA VAL A 85 8.63 -19.38 -10.57
C VAL A 85 10.02 -19.99 -10.44
N ALA A 86 10.74 -19.67 -9.35
CA ALA A 86 12.05 -20.25 -9.06
C ALA A 86 11.98 -21.78 -8.93
N LYS A 87 10.95 -22.31 -8.25
CA LYS A 87 10.72 -23.75 -8.12
C LYS A 87 10.48 -24.45 -9.47
N LEU A 88 9.92 -23.74 -10.44
CA LEU A 88 9.76 -24.21 -11.82
C LEU A 88 11.03 -24.07 -12.68
N GLY A 89 12.15 -23.62 -12.10
CA GLY A 89 13.41 -23.37 -12.80
C GLY A 89 13.45 -22.05 -13.58
N GLY A 90 12.38 -21.25 -13.50
CA GLY A 90 12.31 -19.92 -14.11
C GLY A 90 13.14 -18.89 -13.37
N ASP A 91 13.49 -17.83 -14.08
CA ASP A 91 14.19 -16.65 -13.55
C ASP A 91 13.45 -15.34 -13.83
N ALA A 92 12.30 -15.41 -14.50
CA ALA A 92 11.47 -14.25 -14.74
C ALA A 92 9.98 -14.57 -14.79
N TYR A 93 9.13 -13.56 -14.57
CA TYR A 93 7.69 -13.66 -14.78
C TYR A 93 7.12 -12.42 -15.48
N PHE A 94 6.00 -12.60 -16.17
CA PHE A 94 5.21 -11.51 -16.72
C PHE A 94 3.81 -11.51 -16.08
N PRO A 95 3.35 -10.40 -15.47
CA PRO A 95 2.01 -10.36 -14.90
C PRO A 95 0.92 -10.41 -15.97
N THR A 96 0.00 -11.35 -15.85
CA THR A 96 -1.11 -11.53 -16.79
C THR A 96 -2.39 -10.91 -16.24
N LYS A 97 -2.71 -11.20 -14.97
CA LYS A 97 -3.85 -10.62 -14.23
C LYS A 97 -3.50 -10.50 -12.76
N GLY A 98 -4.07 -9.53 -12.08
CA GLY A 98 -4.02 -9.48 -10.63
C GLY A 98 -5.02 -8.50 -10.06
N ARG A 99 -5.32 -8.69 -8.78
CA ARG A 99 -6.21 -7.84 -8.00
C ARG A 99 -5.68 -7.77 -6.59
N VAL A 100 -5.59 -6.57 -6.05
CA VAL A 100 -5.39 -6.32 -4.63
C VAL A 100 -6.69 -5.68 -4.10
N GLY A 101 -7.11 -6.06 -2.91
CA GLY A 101 -8.33 -5.54 -2.31
C GLY A 101 -8.38 -5.78 -0.81
N LEU A 102 -9.56 -5.55 -0.24
CA LEU A 102 -9.81 -5.65 1.19
C LEU A 102 -9.59 -7.06 1.75
N PHE A 103 -9.94 -8.07 0.96
CA PHE A 103 -9.89 -9.49 1.35
C PHE A 103 -8.60 -10.17 0.86
N GLY A 104 -7.53 -9.39 0.69
CA GLY A 104 -6.25 -9.87 0.20
C GLY A 104 -5.94 -9.54 -1.25
N ALA A 105 -4.88 -10.16 -1.73
CA ALA A 105 -4.36 -10.03 -3.06
C ALA A 105 -4.39 -11.39 -3.77
N ASN A 106 -4.58 -11.36 -5.09
CA ASN A 106 -4.37 -12.51 -5.96
C ASN A 106 -3.76 -12.08 -7.28
N ALA A 107 -3.01 -13.00 -7.90
CA ALA A 107 -2.40 -12.77 -9.17
C ALA A 107 -2.16 -14.05 -9.96
N ILE A 108 -2.15 -13.87 -11.28
CA ILE A 108 -1.82 -14.86 -12.30
C ILE A 108 -0.69 -14.26 -13.13
N VAL A 109 0.40 -15.00 -13.25
CA VAL A 109 1.57 -14.60 -14.04
C VAL A 109 2.01 -15.73 -14.93
N ASP A 110 2.68 -15.39 -16.01
CA ASP A 110 3.38 -16.34 -16.88
C ASP A 110 4.84 -16.43 -16.42
N ALA A 111 5.35 -17.63 -16.17
CA ALA A 111 6.73 -17.90 -15.78
C ALA A 111 7.61 -18.14 -17.00
N TYR A 112 8.85 -17.63 -16.95
CA TYR A 112 9.79 -17.68 -18.06
C TYR A 112 11.19 -18.07 -17.60
N LYS A 113 11.94 -18.65 -18.55
CA LYS A 113 13.39 -18.78 -18.52
C LYS A 113 13.99 -17.83 -19.55
N CYS A 114 14.66 -16.78 -19.12
CA CYS A 114 15.32 -15.83 -20.00
C CYS A 114 16.80 -16.20 -20.17
N ASN A 115 17.32 -16.09 -21.39
CA ASN A 115 18.75 -16.24 -21.60
C ASN A 115 19.45 -14.95 -21.16
N THR A 116 19.98 -14.94 -19.94
CA THR A 116 20.65 -13.77 -19.32
C THR A 116 21.99 -13.42 -19.98
N ASN A 117 22.38 -14.09 -21.06
CA ASN A 117 23.57 -13.76 -21.85
C ASN A 117 23.47 -12.42 -22.58
N ASN A 118 22.28 -11.81 -22.67
CA ASN A 118 22.18 -10.39 -23.00
C ASN A 118 22.46 -9.55 -21.75
N LYS A 119 23.75 -9.39 -21.42
CA LYS A 119 24.21 -8.26 -20.60
C LYS A 119 23.53 -7.02 -21.18
N ILE A 120 22.67 -6.38 -20.37
CA ILE A 120 22.16 -5.04 -20.67
C ILE A 120 23.39 -4.22 -21.05
N ASN A 121 23.43 -3.75 -22.30
CA ASN A 121 24.55 -2.97 -22.79
C ASN A 121 24.70 -1.79 -21.82
N GLN A 122 25.87 -1.61 -21.20
CA GLN A 122 26.06 -0.54 -20.22
C GLN A 122 25.70 0.84 -20.79
N ASN A 123 25.75 0.99 -22.11
CA ASN A 123 25.35 2.21 -22.82
C ASN A 123 23.82 2.44 -22.79
N GLU A 124 23.02 1.38 -22.77
CA GLU A 124 21.55 1.45 -22.66
C GLU A 124 21.11 1.75 -21.21
N LEU A 125 21.91 1.32 -20.22
CA LEU A 125 21.70 1.69 -18.82
C LEU A 125 22.05 3.17 -18.57
N GLN A 126 23.12 3.66 -19.20
CA GLN A 126 23.55 5.07 -19.12
C GLN A 126 22.54 6.03 -19.74
N SER A 127 21.89 5.67 -20.86
CA SER A 127 20.86 6.51 -21.49
C SER A 127 19.60 6.64 -20.62
N ILE A 128 19.19 5.56 -19.95
CA ILE A 128 18.03 5.57 -19.04
C ILE A 128 18.31 6.42 -17.80
N ILE A 129 19.52 6.34 -17.22
CA ILE A 129 19.90 7.16 -16.05
C ILE A 129 19.85 8.65 -16.40
N LYS A 130 20.35 9.03 -17.58
CA LYS A 130 20.37 10.42 -18.04
C LYS A 130 18.97 10.99 -18.29
N GLU A 131 18.02 10.16 -18.69
CA GLU A 131 16.61 10.56 -18.92
C GLU A 131 15.89 10.83 -17.58
N ILE A 132 16.17 10.01 -16.55
CA ILE A 132 15.63 10.18 -15.19
C ILE A 132 16.19 11.44 -14.50
N GLU A 133 17.46 11.78 -14.72
CA GLU A 133 18.06 13.01 -14.18
C GLU A 133 17.47 14.28 -14.78
N LEU A 134 17.09 14.26 -16.06
CA LEU A 134 16.51 15.41 -16.77
C LEU A 134 15.05 15.69 -16.37
N GLU A 135 14.28 14.68 -15.97
CA GLU A 135 12.92 14.88 -15.44
C GLU A 135 12.93 15.51 -14.04
N ASN A 136 13.89 15.14 -13.19
CA ASN A 136 13.96 15.65 -11.80
C ASN A 136 14.39 17.13 -11.68
N ILE A 137 15.04 17.70 -12.71
CA ILE A 137 15.53 19.09 -12.66
C ILE A 137 14.43 20.12 -13.01
N LYS A 138 13.34 19.72 -13.68
CA LYS A 138 12.27 20.64 -14.10
C LYS A 138 11.25 20.99 -13.00
N ASP A 139 11.22 20.27 -11.89
CA ASP A 139 10.19 20.43 -10.85
C ASP A 139 10.54 21.43 -9.73
N ASN A 140 11.73 22.05 -9.75
CA ASN A 140 12.24 22.83 -8.61
C ASN A 140 11.97 24.34 -8.58
N ASN A 141 11.15 24.90 -9.48
CA ASN A 141 10.79 26.32 -9.42
C ASN A 141 9.27 26.52 -9.54
N ILE A 142 8.56 26.33 -8.43
CA ILE A 142 7.16 26.75 -8.30
C ILE A 142 7.03 27.66 -7.07
N ILE A 143 6.84 28.95 -7.35
CA ILE A 143 6.45 29.96 -6.37
C ILE A 143 4.98 29.71 -6.01
N ILE A 144 4.68 29.47 -4.73
CA ILE A 144 3.36 29.07 -4.23
C ILE A 144 2.67 30.26 -3.55
N GLY A 145 1.45 30.59 -3.98
CA GLY A 145 0.57 31.56 -3.30
C GLY A 145 0.17 31.11 -1.89
N ASN A 146 0.22 32.04 -0.93
CA ASN A 146 0.42 31.76 0.49
C ASN A 146 -0.83 31.36 1.31
N GLU A 147 -2.05 31.60 0.87
CA GLU A 147 -3.19 31.62 1.83
C GLU A 147 -3.82 30.25 2.12
N LYS A 148 -4.14 29.43 1.11
CA LYS A 148 -4.77 28.11 1.36
C LYS A 148 -3.81 27.06 1.95
N LYS A 149 -2.50 27.32 1.92
CA LYS A 149 -1.45 26.41 2.44
C LYS A 149 -1.46 26.34 3.97
N SER A 150 -1.87 27.41 4.64
CA SER A 150 -1.95 27.45 6.10
C SER A 150 -3.06 26.54 6.64
N ILE A 151 -4.11 26.29 5.85
CA ILE A 151 -5.31 25.59 6.32
C ILE A 151 -5.03 24.10 6.61
N ILE A 152 -4.11 23.45 5.89
CA ILE A 152 -3.87 22.00 6.07
C ILE A 152 -2.62 21.70 6.92
N ARG A 153 -1.73 22.69 7.10
CA ARG A 153 -0.48 22.51 7.86
C ARG A 153 -0.74 22.38 9.36
N ASN A 154 0.02 21.51 10.00
CA ASN A 154 -0.06 21.23 11.44
C ASN A 154 -1.47 20.82 11.90
N GLN A 155 -2.31 20.37 10.98
CA GLN A 155 -3.63 19.81 11.25
C GLN A 155 -3.59 18.30 11.06
N LYS A 156 -4.36 17.61 11.91
CA LYS A 156 -4.48 16.16 11.93
C LYS A 156 -5.82 15.76 11.33
N TYR A 157 -5.79 14.77 10.45
CA TYR A 157 -6.97 14.31 9.73
C TYR A 157 -7.20 12.81 9.93
N GLY A 158 -8.45 12.43 10.13
CA GLY A 158 -8.92 11.05 10.03
C GLY A 158 -9.71 10.90 8.74
N CYS A 159 -9.41 9.86 7.98
CA CYS A 159 -9.97 9.63 6.66
C CYS A 159 -10.67 8.27 6.58
N ALA A 160 -11.90 8.27 6.07
CA ALA A 160 -12.69 7.07 5.80
C ALA A 160 -12.59 6.71 4.31
N ASN A 161 -12.44 5.43 3.99
CA ASN A 161 -12.37 4.97 2.61
C ASN A 161 -13.76 5.01 1.97
N VAL A 162 -13.95 5.84 0.93
CA VAL A 162 -15.23 6.00 0.22
C VAL A 162 -15.28 5.22 -1.09
N GLY A 163 -14.17 4.59 -1.50
CA GLY A 163 -14.12 3.74 -2.68
C GLY A 163 -12.72 3.61 -3.27
N SER A 164 -12.66 2.99 -4.45
CA SER A 164 -11.40 2.77 -5.15
C SER A 164 -11.53 2.89 -6.66
N TYR A 165 -10.44 3.26 -7.32
CA TYR A 165 -10.25 3.11 -8.75
C TYR A 165 -9.31 1.94 -9.04
N LEU A 166 -9.74 1.09 -9.96
CA LEU A 166 -8.90 0.07 -10.60
C LEU A 166 -8.88 0.36 -12.10
N GLY A 167 -7.75 0.89 -12.59
CA GLY A 167 -7.71 1.50 -13.92
C GLY A 167 -8.65 2.71 -13.99
N ASN A 168 -9.62 2.68 -14.90
CA ASN A 168 -10.59 3.77 -15.10
C ASN A 168 -11.96 3.51 -14.45
N LYS A 169 -12.10 2.43 -13.68
CA LYS A 169 -13.37 2.04 -13.06
C LYS A 169 -13.39 2.41 -11.59
N TYR A 170 -14.28 3.34 -11.23
CA TYR A 170 -14.61 3.64 -9.84
C TYR A 170 -15.51 2.54 -9.25
N THR A 171 -15.20 2.11 -8.04
CA THR A 171 -16.01 1.20 -7.23
C THR A 171 -16.25 1.85 -5.87
N PRO A 172 -17.48 2.32 -5.58
CA PRO A 172 -17.78 2.93 -4.30
C PRO A 172 -17.73 1.91 -3.17
N GLN A 173 -17.39 2.37 -1.97
CA GLN A 173 -17.47 1.57 -0.76
C GLN A 173 -18.95 1.41 -0.37
N LYS A 174 -19.46 0.17 -0.39
CA LYS A 174 -20.89 -0.12 -0.17
C LYS A 174 -21.29 -0.16 1.31
N ASP A 175 -20.32 -0.42 2.17
CA ASP A 175 -20.54 -0.62 3.60
C ASP A 175 -19.72 0.41 4.37
N MET A 176 -20.43 1.26 5.10
CA MET A 176 -19.86 2.31 5.94
C MET A 176 -19.01 1.74 7.07
N ASP A 177 -19.35 0.57 7.62
CA ASP A 177 -18.57 -0.03 8.71
C ASP A 177 -17.20 -0.45 8.19
N MET A 178 -17.15 -0.98 6.96
CA MET A 178 -15.91 -1.30 6.28
C MET A 178 -15.09 -0.04 5.88
N ALA A 179 -15.73 1.13 5.71
CA ALA A 179 -15.02 2.39 5.41
C ALA A 179 -14.08 2.82 6.55
N PHE A 180 -14.40 2.42 7.79
CA PHE A 180 -13.63 2.69 9.00
C PHE A 180 -12.73 1.53 9.42
N GLN A 181 -12.74 0.40 8.71
CA GLN A 181 -11.88 -0.74 9.02
C GLN A 181 -10.39 -0.43 8.74
N TYR A 182 -10.13 0.42 7.75
CA TYR A 182 -8.79 0.86 7.36
C TYR A 182 -8.74 2.39 7.31
N PRO A 183 -8.95 3.07 8.45
CA PRO A 183 -8.92 4.52 8.47
C PRO A 183 -7.49 4.94 8.18
N ARG A 184 -7.31 5.89 7.27
CA ARG A 184 -6.01 6.53 7.07
C ARG A 184 -5.99 7.79 7.91
N ARG A 185 -4.89 8.01 8.60
CA ARG A 185 -4.66 9.26 9.33
C ARG A 185 -3.44 9.93 8.73
N PHE A 186 -3.53 11.23 8.47
CA PHE A 186 -2.37 11.99 8.01
C PHE A 186 -2.26 13.36 8.69
N TYR A 187 -1.04 13.89 8.70
CA TYR A 187 -0.77 15.30 8.96
C TYR A 187 0.34 15.79 8.04
N ILE A 188 0.37 17.10 7.78
CA ILE A 188 1.41 17.74 6.96
C ILE A 188 2.17 18.70 7.86
N ASP A 189 3.48 18.54 7.98
CA ASP A 189 4.32 19.40 8.81
C ASP A 189 4.68 20.74 8.13
N ASP A 190 5.44 21.57 8.85
CA ASP A 190 5.94 22.84 8.34
C ASP A 190 6.90 22.71 7.15
N LYS A 191 7.55 21.55 7.01
CA LYS A 191 8.44 21.20 5.90
C LYS A 191 7.67 20.66 4.69
N ASN A 192 6.34 20.56 4.75
CA ASN A 192 5.47 19.95 3.74
C ASN A 192 5.76 18.46 3.53
N ILE A 193 6.16 17.75 4.57
CA ILE A 193 6.22 16.30 4.56
C ILE A 193 4.86 15.80 5.02
N LEU A 194 4.26 14.89 4.24
CA LEU A 194 3.03 14.22 4.61
C LEU A 194 3.39 12.97 5.40
N TYR A 195 2.88 12.88 6.62
CA TYR A 195 3.06 11.75 7.51
C TYR A 195 1.76 10.97 7.57
N THR A 196 1.85 9.65 7.46
CA THR A 196 0.70 8.76 7.63
C THR A 196 0.85 7.86 8.86
N ASP A 197 -0.25 7.27 9.30
CA ASP A 197 -0.27 6.30 10.40
C ASP A 197 0.52 5.02 10.15
N ASN A 198 0.83 4.68 8.89
CA ASN A 198 1.69 3.56 8.56
C ASN A 198 3.20 3.86 8.77
N GLY A 199 3.53 5.01 9.36
CA GLY A 199 4.92 5.46 9.52
C GLY A 199 5.60 5.84 8.19
N GLU A 200 4.84 5.88 7.11
CA GLU A 200 5.34 6.33 5.81
C GLU A 200 5.42 7.86 5.79
N ASN A 201 6.56 8.36 5.32
CA ASN A 201 6.78 9.76 5.02
C ASN A 201 6.72 9.93 3.49
N HIS A 202 5.90 10.85 3.03
CA HIS A 202 5.79 11.19 1.62
C HIS A 202 6.35 12.58 1.38
N ASN A 203 7.32 12.65 0.49
CA ASN A 203 7.91 13.90 0.08
C ASN A 203 6.92 14.66 -0.80
N PHE A 204 6.85 15.97 -0.60
CA PHE A 204 6.15 16.86 -1.50
C PHE A 204 6.69 16.67 -2.92
N LEU A 205 5.79 16.39 -3.87
CA LEU A 205 6.13 16.35 -5.28
C LEU A 205 5.85 17.70 -5.92
N ARG A 206 4.56 18.03 -6.04
CA ARG A 206 4.10 19.21 -6.75
C ARG A 206 2.67 19.55 -6.41
N ARG A 207 2.28 20.78 -6.75
CA ARG A 207 0.88 21.20 -6.81
C ARG A 207 0.32 20.83 -8.19
N ILE A 208 -0.81 20.13 -8.23
CA ILE A 208 -1.46 19.75 -9.50
C ILE A 208 -2.41 20.87 -9.97
N LYS A 209 -3.18 21.45 -9.04
CA LYS A 209 -4.08 22.60 -9.23
C LYS A 209 -4.16 23.41 -7.93
N ASN A 210 -4.80 24.58 -7.93
CA ASN A 210 -4.88 25.48 -6.76
C ASN A 210 -5.31 24.79 -5.46
N ASP A 211 -6.12 23.73 -5.57
CA ASP A 211 -6.67 22.99 -4.42
C ASP A 211 -6.20 21.52 -4.34
N SER A 212 -5.15 21.13 -5.05
CA SER A 212 -4.62 19.76 -5.02
C SER A 212 -3.10 19.71 -4.86
N ILE A 213 -2.63 18.94 -3.87
CA ILE A 213 -1.22 18.74 -3.57
C ILE A 213 -0.89 17.25 -3.70
N ALA A 214 0.19 16.93 -4.41
CA ALA A 214 0.69 15.58 -4.57
C ALA A 214 1.95 15.34 -3.72
N TYR A 215 2.00 14.17 -3.12
CA TYR A 215 3.08 13.64 -2.31
C TYR A 215 3.45 12.24 -2.82
N SER A 216 4.71 11.85 -2.74
CA SER A 216 5.10 10.48 -3.06
C SER A 216 6.22 9.94 -2.21
N ASN A 217 6.30 8.63 -2.20
CA ASN A 217 7.47 7.88 -1.78
C ASN A 217 7.76 6.80 -2.85
N GLN A 218 8.58 5.81 -2.52
CA GLN A 218 8.95 4.74 -3.46
C GLN A 218 7.76 3.84 -3.84
N SER A 219 6.81 3.61 -2.92
CA SER A 219 5.71 2.64 -3.06
C SER A 219 4.36 3.26 -3.45
N SER A 220 4.18 4.57 -3.25
CA SER A 220 2.87 5.20 -3.35
C SER A 220 2.89 6.68 -3.77
N LEU A 221 1.77 7.11 -4.32
CA LEU A 221 1.45 8.49 -4.68
C LEU A 221 0.18 8.90 -3.94
N ILE A 222 0.27 9.92 -3.09
CA ILE A 222 -0.86 10.49 -2.35
C ILE A 222 -1.19 11.85 -2.95
N SER A 223 -2.47 12.11 -3.23
CA SER A 223 -2.98 13.44 -3.55
C SER A 223 -3.96 13.86 -2.47
N VAL A 224 -3.80 15.06 -1.95
CA VAL A 224 -4.75 15.70 -1.04
C VAL A 224 -5.41 16.84 -1.79
N MET A 225 -6.73 16.88 -1.78
CA MET A 225 -7.56 17.84 -2.51
C MET A 225 -8.55 18.51 -1.57
N ILE A 226 -8.81 19.80 -1.77
CA ILE A 226 -9.91 20.51 -1.11
C ILE A 226 -11.00 20.76 -2.15
N VAL A 227 -12.22 20.29 -1.88
CA VAL A 227 -13.40 20.50 -2.73
C VAL A 227 -14.53 20.98 -1.84
N ASP A 228 -15.05 22.20 -2.06
CA ASP A 228 -16.18 22.75 -1.30
C ASP A 228 -16.01 22.67 0.25
N ASN A 229 -14.80 22.92 0.74
CA ASN A 229 -14.34 22.77 2.14
C ASN A 229 -14.18 21.34 2.64
N ASP A 230 -14.52 20.32 1.86
CA ASP A 230 -14.20 18.94 2.15
C ASP A 230 -12.77 18.61 1.75
N ILE A 231 -12.10 17.77 2.54
CA ILE A 231 -10.77 17.26 2.24
C ILE A 231 -10.93 15.85 1.68
N LEU A 232 -10.47 15.66 0.44
CA LEU A 232 -10.39 14.37 -0.20
C LEU A 232 -8.93 13.94 -0.28
N MET A 233 -8.65 12.68 0.03
CA MET A 233 -7.35 12.10 -0.16
C MET A 233 -7.46 10.93 -1.14
N SER A 234 -6.62 10.90 -2.15
CA SER A 234 -6.44 9.71 -2.98
C SER A 234 -5.07 9.10 -2.70
N SER A 235 -5.01 7.84 -2.30
CA SER A 235 -3.76 7.09 -2.12
C SER A 235 -3.64 6.05 -3.21
N THR A 236 -2.69 6.24 -4.11
CA THR A 236 -2.37 5.29 -5.17
C THR A 236 -1.20 4.42 -4.73
N VAL A 237 -1.46 3.14 -4.51
CA VAL A 237 -0.42 2.15 -4.26
C VAL A 237 0.06 1.64 -5.61
N LYS A 238 1.35 1.79 -5.89
CA LYS A 238 1.97 1.22 -7.08
C LYS A 238 2.20 -0.26 -6.82
N SER A 239 1.31 -1.11 -7.32
CA SER A 239 1.51 -2.56 -7.26
C SER A 239 2.02 -3.09 -8.59
N GLU A 240 2.63 -4.28 -8.54
CA GLU A 240 3.04 -4.96 -9.77
C GLU A 240 1.86 -5.38 -10.66
N PHE A 241 0.64 -5.40 -10.13
CA PHE A 241 -0.59 -5.81 -10.81
C PHE A 241 -1.44 -4.62 -11.30
N GLY A 242 -0.89 -3.42 -11.23
CA GLY A 242 -1.57 -2.19 -11.59
C GLY A 242 -1.67 -1.23 -10.41
N ASN A 243 -1.96 0.02 -10.72
CA ASN A 243 -2.16 1.05 -9.72
C ASN A 243 -3.57 0.88 -9.15
N ILE A 244 -3.68 0.80 -7.82
CA ILE A 244 -4.95 0.90 -7.13
C ILE A 244 -4.98 2.24 -6.43
N THR A 245 -5.97 3.05 -6.75
CA THR A 245 -6.17 4.34 -6.11
C THR A 245 -7.33 4.23 -5.15
N LEU A 246 -7.04 4.26 -3.85
CA LEU A 246 -8.05 4.35 -2.80
C LEU A 246 -8.45 5.81 -2.62
N ILE A 247 -9.75 6.06 -2.51
CA ILE A 247 -10.32 7.39 -2.31
C ILE A 247 -10.82 7.48 -0.88
N TYR A 248 -10.46 8.55 -0.21
CA TYR A 248 -10.85 8.81 1.15
C TYR A 248 -11.48 10.18 1.29
N GLN A 249 -12.46 10.27 2.17
CA GLN A 249 -13.01 11.52 2.68
C GLN A 249 -12.43 11.76 4.07
N CYS A 250 -11.90 12.96 4.30
CA CYS A 250 -11.11 13.29 5.47
C CYS A 250 -11.75 14.40 6.28
N MET A 251 -11.70 14.24 7.59
CA MET A 251 -12.18 15.21 8.57
C MET A 251 -11.07 15.58 9.54
N LYS A 252 -11.05 16.85 9.96
CA LYS A 252 -10.14 17.30 11.01
C LYS A 252 -10.46 16.56 12.31
N THR A 253 -9.42 16.12 13.01
CA THR A 253 -9.56 15.43 14.29
C THR A 253 -8.54 15.91 15.31
N ASN A 254 -8.96 16.02 16.57
CA ASN A 254 -8.06 16.24 17.70
C ASN A 254 -7.61 14.91 18.34
N ASN A 255 -8.33 13.82 18.07
CA ASN A 255 -8.06 12.50 18.62
C ASN A 255 -7.04 11.79 17.73
N TRP A 256 -5.79 11.75 18.18
CA TRP A 256 -4.68 11.17 17.43
C TRP A 256 -3.71 10.42 18.33
N THR A 257 -3.52 9.14 18.02
CA THR A 257 -2.45 8.30 18.57
C THR A 257 -1.81 7.55 17.41
N LEU A 258 -0.54 7.84 17.09
CA LEU A 258 0.22 6.96 16.19
C LEU A 258 0.31 5.61 16.91
N GLY A 259 -0.24 4.56 16.30
CA GLY A 259 0.17 3.21 16.66
C GLY A 259 1.65 3.16 16.34
N LYS A 260 2.48 2.93 17.36
CA LYS A 260 3.87 2.53 17.12
C LYS A 260 3.90 1.07 16.72
#